data_AF-A0A9E3WLA0-F1
#
_entry.id   AF-A0A9E3WLA0-F1
#
_cell.length_a   1.000
_cell.length_b   1.000
_cell.length_c   1.000
_cell.angle_alpha   90.00
_cell.angle_beta   90.00
_cell.angle_gamma   90.00
#
_symmetry.space_group_name_H-M   'P 1'
#
loop_
_entity.id
_entity.type
_entity.pdbx_description
1 polymer ?
#
loop_
_entity_poly.entity_id
_entity_poly.type
_entity_poly.pdbx_seq_one_letter_code
_entity_poly.pdbx_strand_id
1 'polypeptide(L)'
;MRTNGTQRDGQHHCAVTRFAARPDALIAMLLMLASCVIADDEFAPLRLERADADSILARAHFLTQDSHDRPQLDANVLRAMNALPQISLRVDNAVFHLSKPFSFYGGRQIALAFIDVDNEVHARVLYRSNSQFCWRMCDATDGGHIGKGFHEFDKQVPISLTVTLLKMHDDPQSLKSFDDNQTRSQADLSKHLLQGLTVDRRSPQCLSRADGHYFSREFAAFIPSEPMKFSSVGKLLPTASSTRVADPREVALPAREQLPNLQREISTFTFTSSAYAQVNNGQGSLTGRVFESHDGTMRYLFFEDVQRCAALSAVEGLLPEINAMGLRSRYVDVRGMDAPLIEYFLQIPAEFGGRRDAGYTSNWKYVRELPIIRYYYEAQNRAVPPARN
;
A
#
# COMPACT_ATOMS: atom_id res chain seq x y z
N MET A 1 -44.44 -27.61 -60.39
CA MET A 1 -43.88 -26.84 -61.52
C MET A 1 -43.14 -25.64 -60.97
N ARG A 2 -41.88 -25.48 -61.37
CA ARG A 2 -41.01 -24.28 -61.31
C ARG A 2 -40.51 -23.80 -59.94
N THR A 3 -39.28 -24.24 -59.70
CA THR A 3 -38.18 -23.65 -58.95
C THR A 3 -37.94 -22.16 -59.25
N ASN A 4 -37.43 -21.40 -58.27
CA ASN A 4 -36.34 -20.45 -58.49
C ASN A 4 -35.62 -20.17 -57.17
N GLY A 5 -34.37 -20.63 -57.11
CA GLY A 5 -33.41 -20.31 -56.07
C GLY A 5 -32.62 -19.06 -56.43
N THR A 6 -32.23 -18.31 -55.41
CA THR A 6 -31.22 -17.25 -55.49
C THR A 6 -30.16 -17.54 -54.45
N GLN A 7 -29.02 -17.99 -54.95
CA GLN A 7 -27.77 -18.22 -54.23
C GLN A 7 -27.04 -16.88 -54.12
N ARG A 8 -26.69 -16.44 -52.91
CA ARG A 8 -25.81 -15.27 -52.67
C ARG A 8 -24.50 -15.78 -52.09
N ASP A 9 -23.44 -15.67 -52.88
CA ASP A 9 -22.06 -15.86 -52.46
C ASP A 9 -21.60 -14.63 -51.66
N GLY A 10 -21.32 -14.83 -50.37
CA GLY A 10 -20.67 -13.84 -49.52
C GLY A 10 -19.17 -14.11 -49.42
N GLN A 11 -18.37 -13.36 -50.17
CA GLN A 11 -16.91 -13.36 -50.02
C GLN A 11 -16.52 -12.68 -48.69
N HIS A 12 -16.05 -13.46 -47.72
CA HIS A 12 -15.41 -12.95 -46.52
C HIS A 12 -13.94 -12.64 -46.80
N HIS A 13 -13.62 -11.37 -47.07
CA HIS A 13 -12.25 -10.87 -47.04
C HIS A 13 -11.78 -10.76 -45.58
N CYS A 14 -10.92 -11.70 -45.17
CA CYS A 14 -10.16 -11.62 -43.92
C CYS A 14 -9.05 -10.57 -44.10
N ALA A 15 -9.23 -9.37 -43.55
CA ALA A 15 -8.19 -8.35 -43.49
C ALA A 15 -7.15 -8.78 -42.43
N VAL A 16 -6.01 -9.28 -42.90
CA VAL A 16 -4.83 -9.52 -42.07
C VAL A 16 -4.19 -8.17 -41.76
N THR A 17 -4.56 -7.57 -40.63
CA THR A 17 -3.91 -6.36 -40.12
C THR A 17 -2.51 -6.74 -39.62
N ARG A 18 -1.48 -6.45 -40.41
CA ARG A 18 -0.08 -6.57 -39.96
C ARG A 18 0.20 -5.48 -38.92
N PHE A 19 0.18 -5.84 -37.64
CA PHE A 19 0.71 -5.00 -36.57
C PHE A 19 2.24 -4.94 -36.72
N ALA A 20 2.75 -3.83 -37.25
CA ALA A 20 4.16 -3.50 -37.14
C ALA A 20 4.42 -3.11 -35.68
N ALA A 21 4.99 -4.04 -34.89
CA ALA A 21 5.46 -3.72 -33.54
C ALA A 21 6.51 -2.60 -33.65
N ARG A 22 6.33 -1.52 -32.88
CA ARG A 22 7.31 -0.44 -32.83
C ARG A 22 8.63 -0.98 -32.29
N PRO A 23 9.80 -0.61 -32.85
CA PRO A 23 11.11 -1.09 -32.41
C PRO A 23 11.34 -0.92 -30.89
N ASP A 24 10.78 0.15 -30.31
CA ASP A 24 10.91 0.47 -28.89
C ASP A 24 10.23 -0.58 -27.98
N ALA A 25 9.14 -1.18 -28.44
CA ALA A 25 8.45 -2.26 -27.71
C ALA A 25 9.28 -3.56 -27.71
N LEU A 26 10.05 -3.80 -28.78
CA LEU A 26 10.91 -4.98 -28.89
C LEU A 26 12.13 -4.88 -27.96
N ILE A 27 12.70 -3.68 -27.80
CA ILE A 27 13.83 -3.43 -26.90
C ILE A 27 13.40 -3.54 -25.43
N ALA A 28 12.23 -3.00 -25.07
CA ALA A 28 11.65 -3.20 -23.74
C ALA A 28 11.39 -4.69 -23.46
N MET A 29 10.89 -5.44 -24.44
CA MET A 29 10.65 -6.90 -24.32
C MET A 29 11.96 -7.71 -24.21
N LEU A 30 13.02 -7.31 -24.92
CA LEU A 30 14.33 -7.98 -24.86
C LEU A 30 15.09 -7.68 -23.55
N LEU A 31 15.00 -6.46 -23.01
CA LEU A 31 15.52 -6.15 -21.67
C LEU A 31 14.73 -6.89 -20.57
N MET A 32 13.44 -7.13 -20.77
CA MET A 32 12.63 -7.97 -19.86
C MET A 32 13.03 -9.44 -19.89
N LEU A 33 13.27 -10.03 -21.08
CA LEU A 33 13.65 -11.44 -21.19
C LEU A 33 15.07 -11.71 -20.68
N ALA A 34 15.98 -10.74 -20.79
CA ALA A 34 17.35 -10.85 -20.25
C ALA A 34 17.40 -10.75 -18.71
N SER A 35 16.34 -10.23 -18.08
CA SER A 35 16.22 -10.12 -16.61
C SER A 35 15.64 -11.38 -15.96
N CYS A 36 15.31 -12.41 -16.75
CA CYS A 36 14.72 -13.67 -16.27
C CYS A 36 15.78 -14.66 -15.71
N VAL A 37 16.90 -14.14 -15.19
CA VAL A 37 17.74 -14.87 -14.24
C VAL A 37 16.98 -14.82 -12.92
N ILE A 38 16.50 -15.98 -12.47
CA ILE A 38 15.69 -16.17 -11.27
C ILE A 38 16.30 -15.36 -10.13
N ALA A 39 15.71 -14.20 -9.81
CA ALA A 39 16.10 -13.45 -8.63
C ALA A 39 15.61 -14.24 -7.42
N ASP A 40 16.52 -14.53 -6.48
CA ASP A 40 16.18 -15.23 -5.23
C ASP A 40 15.22 -14.41 -4.32
N ASP A 41 14.98 -13.14 -4.65
CA ASP A 41 14.04 -12.25 -3.96
C ASP A 41 13.03 -11.71 -4.99
N GLU A 42 11.79 -12.19 -4.93
CA GLU A 42 10.68 -11.75 -5.79
C GLU A 42 10.43 -10.23 -5.68
N PHE A 43 10.90 -9.59 -4.60
CA PHE A 43 10.72 -8.18 -4.34
C PHE A 43 11.97 -7.34 -4.60
N ALA A 44 12.99 -7.90 -5.26
CA ALA A 44 14.20 -7.18 -5.60
C ALA A 44 13.92 -6.08 -6.63
N PRO A 45 14.07 -4.79 -6.26
CA PRO A 45 13.85 -3.72 -7.21
C PRO A 45 15.09 -3.50 -8.10
N LEU A 46 14.87 -2.98 -9.30
CA LEU A 46 15.93 -2.54 -10.20
C LEU A 46 16.36 -1.12 -9.86
N ARG A 47 17.67 -0.89 -9.65
CA ARG A 47 18.20 0.47 -9.47
C ARG A 47 18.10 1.24 -10.78
N LEU A 48 17.66 2.48 -10.70
CA LEU A 48 17.58 3.40 -11.83
C LEU A 48 18.83 4.26 -11.95
N GLU A 49 19.29 4.43 -13.17
CA GLU A 49 20.25 5.49 -13.49
C GLU A 49 19.54 6.83 -13.58
N ARG A 50 20.32 7.92 -13.46
CA ARG A 50 19.76 9.27 -13.46
C ARG A 50 18.98 9.60 -14.74
N ALA A 51 19.47 9.16 -15.90
CA ALA A 51 18.82 9.40 -17.18
C ALA A 51 17.44 8.73 -17.26
N ASP A 52 17.32 7.49 -16.74
CA ASP A 52 16.03 6.77 -16.69
C ASP A 52 15.05 7.48 -15.77
N ALA A 53 15.51 7.91 -14.59
CA ALA A 53 14.71 8.66 -13.64
C ALA A 53 14.17 9.97 -14.25
N ASP A 54 15.02 10.71 -14.99
CA ASP A 54 14.62 11.94 -15.67
C ASP A 54 13.62 11.66 -16.82
N SER A 55 13.76 10.54 -17.54
CA SER A 55 12.80 10.11 -18.56
C SER A 55 11.44 9.74 -17.97
N ILE A 56 11.41 9.07 -16.82
CA ILE A 56 10.17 8.73 -16.11
C ILE A 56 9.45 10.01 -15.66
N LEU A 57 10.19 10.95 -15.06
CA LEU A 57 9.64 12.25 -14.64
C LEU A 57 9.03 13.04 -15.80
N ALA A 58 9.67 13.02 -16.97
CA ALA A 58 9.19 13.74 -18.15
C ALA A 58 7.84 13.20 -18.68
N ARG A 59 7.56 11.92 -18.44
CA ARG A 59 6.30 11.25 -18.81
C ARG A 59 5.23 11.34 -17.73
N ALA A 60 5.59 11.75 -16.50
CA ALA A 60 4.71 11.67 -15.35
C ALA A 60 3.57 12.69 -15.42
N HIS A 61 2.35 12.21 -15.18
CA HIS A 61 1.14 13.00 -15.00
C HIS A 61 1.06 13.44 -13.53
N PHE A 62 1.10 14.75 -13.32
CA PHE A 62 0.99 15.37 -12.00
C PHE A 62 -0.45 15.83 -11.74
N LEU A 63 -0.84 15.82 -10.46
CA LEU A 63 -2.13 16.38 -10.06
C LEU A 63 -2.16 17.89 -10.36
N THR A 64 -3.19 18.33 -11.07
CA THR A 64 -3.44 19.76 -11.28
C THR A 64 -4.18 20.31 -10.07
N GLN A 65 -3.55 21.23 -9.35
CA GLN A 65 -4.14 21.85 -8.17
C GLN A 65 -5.16 22.91 -8.61
N ASP A 66 -6.37 22.84 -8.07
CA ASP A 66 -7.46 23.78 -8.31
C ASP A 66 -7.45 24.98 -7.35
N SER A 67 -6.69 24.88 -6.25
CA SER A 67 -6.53 25.92 -5.25
C SER A 67 -5.19 26.64 -5.36
N HIS A 68 -5.23 27.97 -5.31
CA HIS A 68 -4.02 28.81 -5.23
C HIS A 68 -3.20 28.57 -3.95
N ASP A 69 -3.80 27.98 -2.92
CA ASP A 69 -3.13 27.73 -1.63
C ASP A 69 -2.32 26.42 -1.63
N ARG A 70 -2.40 25.63 -2.70
CA ARG A 70 -1.67 24.36 -2.82
C ARG A 70 -0.59 24.46 -3.88
N PRO A 71 0.58 23.85 -3.62
CA PRO A 71 1.69 23.97 -4.55
C PRO A 71 1.44 23.13 -5.80
N GLN A 72 1.61 23.73 -6.97
CA GLN A 72 1.69 22.97 -8.21
C GLN A 72 3.06 22.32 -8.30
N LEU A 73 3.09 20.99 -8.43
CA LEU A 73 4.31 20.25 -8.67
C LEU A 73 4.43 19.88 -10.13
N ASP A 74 5.68 19.81 -10.59
CA ASP A 74 6.07 19.31 -11.90
C ASP A 74 7.43 18.60 -11.80
N ALA A 75 7.93 18.11 -12.94
CA ALA A 75 9.22 17.44 -13.02
C ALA A 75 10.40 18.33 -12.57
N ASN A 76 10.35 19.64 -12.81
CA ASN A 76 11.45 20.54 -12.47
C ASN A 76 11.52 20.78 -10.95
N VAL A 77 10.36 20.97 -10.30
CA VAL A 77 10.29 21.08 -8.85
C VAL A 77 10.84 19.81 -8.19
N LEU A 78 10.42 18.62 -8.66
CA LEU A 78 10.92 17.36 -8.09
C LEU A 78 12.43 17.16 -8.31
N ARG A 79 12.97 17.56 -9.47
CA ARG A 79 14.43 17.57 -9.71
C ARG A 79 15.15 18.48 -8.73
N ALA A 80 14.66 19.71 -8.55
CA ALA A 80 15.25 20.69 -7.63
C ALA A 80 15.22 20.18 -6.18
N MET A 81 14.14 19.52 -5.78
CA MET A 81 13.99 18.90 -4.46
C MET A 81 14.81 17.61 -4.29
N ASN A 82 15.45 17.11 -5.36
CA ASN A 82 16.10 15.82 -5.43
C ASN A 82 15.13 14.62 -5.25
N ALA A 83 13.82 14.81 -5.44
CA ALA A 83 12.78 13.81 -5.17
C ALA A 83 12.51 12.90 -6.39
N LEU A 84 13.56 12.26 -6.90
CA LEU A 84 13.50 11.43 -8.10
C LEU A 84 13.24 9.96 -7.78
N PRO A 85 12.69 9.18 -8.72
CA PRO A 85 12.67 7.73 -8.59
C PRO A 85 14.11 7.23 -8.64
N GLN A 86 14.44 6.31 -7.73
CA GLN A 86 15.76 5.69 -7.61
C GLN A 86 15.74 4.20 -7.94
N ILE A 87 14.55 3.59 -7.85
CA ILE A 87 14.37 2.18 -8.11
C ILE A 87 13.09 1.95 -8.91
N SER A 88 12.98 0.79 -9.55
CA SER A 88 11.78 0.30 -10.21
C SER A 88 11.42 -1.09 -9.71
N LEU A 89 10.15 -1.33 -9.45
CA LEU A 89 9.62 -2.65 -9.09
C LEU A 89 8.44 -2.97 -10.01
N ARG A 90 8.51 -4.08 -10.73
CA ARG A 90 7.35 -4.59 -11.47
C ARG A 90 6.43 -5.34 -10.51
N VAL A 91 5.14 -5.04 -10.59
CA VAL A 91 4.08 -5.76 -9.87
C VAL A 91 2.97 -6.02 -10.87
N ASP A 92 2.90 -7.26 -11.35
CA ASP A 92 1.95 -7.72 -12.37
C ASP A 92 1.95 -6.81 -13.62
N ASN A 93 0.81 -6.15 -13.89
CA ASN A 93 0.60 -5.27 -15.04
C ASN A 93 1.21 -3.86 -14.88
N ALA A 94 1.77 -3.53 -13.71
CA ALA A 94 2.30 -2.22 -13.42
C ALA A 94 3.82 -2.22 -13.16
N VAL A 95 4.45 -1.07 -13.40
CA VAL A 95 5.82 -0.80 -12.94
C VAL A 95 5.80 0.41 -12.01
N PHE A 96 6.32 0.24 -10.81
CA PHE A 96 6.40 1.28 -9.79
C PHE A 96 7.82 1.83 -9.75
N HIS A 97 8.00 3.08 -10.17
CA HIS A 97 9.26 3.79 -9.98
C HIS A 97 9.19 4.58 -8.68
N LEU A 98 10.04 4.25 -7.71
CA LEU A 98 9.94 4.75 -6.34
C LEU A 98 11.11 5.65 -6.00
N SER A 99 10.85 6.76 -5.32
CA SER A 99 11.89 7.50 -4.60
C SER A 99 12.33 6.73 -3.35
N LYS A 100 13.42 7.17 -2.72
CA LYS A 100 13.66 6.80 -1.32
C LYS A 100 12.57 7.40 -0.41
N PRO A 101 12.25 6.76 0.73
CA PRO A 101 11.40 7.36 1.75
C PRO A 101 11.97 8.69 2.24
N PHE A 102 11.11 9.66 2.52
CA PHE A 102 11.44 10.94 3.13
C PHE A 102 10.84 10.99 4.53
N SER A 103 11.58 11.58 5.47
CA SER A 103 11.05 11.85 6.81
C SER A 103 9.91 12.87 6.75
N PHE A 104 8.88 12.60 7.54
CA PHE A 104 7.71 13.46 7.70
C PHE A 104 7.41 13.71 9.18
N TYR A 105 6.37 14.48 9.49
CA TYR A 105 6.06 14.82 10.88
C TYR A 105 5.70 13.58 11.71
N GLY A 106 5.99 13.64 13.02
CA GLY A 106 5.61 12.59 13.96
C GLY A 106 6.26 11.22 13.68
N GLY A 107 7.45 11.20 13.07
CA GLY A 107 8.16 9.97 12.71
C GLY A 107 7.50 9.18 11.59
N ARG A 108 6.54 9.78 10.87
CA ARG A 108 5.98 9.21 9.65
C ARG A 108 6.98 9.36 8.50
N GLN A 109 6.78 8.57 7.46
CA GLN A 109 7.53 8.67 6.22
C GLN A 109 6.56 8.77 5.05
N ILE A 110 6.99 9.49 4.01
CA ILE A 110 6.33 9.50 2.71
C ILE A 110 7.31 9.03 1.64
N ALA A 111 6.82 8.59 0.49
CA ALA A 111 7.61 8.28 -0.69
C ALA A 111 6.86 8.74 -1.93
N LEU A 112 7.57 9.08 -3.00
CA LEU A 112 6.95 9.33 -4.29
C LEU A 112 6.94 8.04 -5.09
N ALA A 113 5.79 7.76 -5.71
CA ALA A 113 5.62 6.66 -6.65
C ALA A 113 5.21 7.23 -8.00
N PHE A 114 5.94 6.84 -9.05
CA PHE A 114 5.58 7.10 -10.43
C PHE A 114 5.14 5.76 -11.01
N ILE A 115 3.83 5.61 -11.15
CA ILE A 115 3.17 4.34 -11.43
C ILE A 115 2.94 4.28 -12.94
N ASP A 116 3.69 3.42 -13.63
CA ASP A 116 3.54 3.14 -15.05
C ASP A 116 2.54 1.98 -15.23
N VAL A 117 1.34 2.30 -15.71
CA VAL A 117 0.29 1.34 -16.09
C VAL A 117 -0.12 1.67 -17.51
N ASP A 118 -0.11 0.67 -18.39
CA ASP A 118 -0.45 0.84 -19.81
C ASP A 118 0.37 1.92 -20.55
N ASN A 119 1.61 2.15 -20.12
CA ASN A 119 2.55 3.19 -20.58
C ASN A 119 2.22 4.62 -20.13
N GLU A 120 1.20 4.81 -19.30
CA GLU A 120 0.89 6.07 -18.64
C GLU A 120 1.52 6.12 -17.25
N VAL A 121 2.30 7.17 -16.98
CA VAL A 121 3.02 7.31 -15.71
C VAL A 121 2.28 8.30 -14.82
N HIS A 122 1.79 7.86 -13.67
CA HIS A 122 1.07 8.71 -12.72
C HIS A 122 1.92 8.99 -11.48
N ALA A 123 2.15 10.27 -11.17
CA ALA A 123 2.82 10.65 -9.93
C ALA A 123 1.83 10.58 -8.75
N ARG A 124 2.20 9.86 -7.70
CA ARG A 124 1.45 9.69 -6.46
C ARG A 124 2.38 9.81 -5.25
N VAL A 125 1.79 10.13 -4.11
CA VAL A 125 2.47 10.11 -2.82
C VAL A 125 1.97 8.93 -2.00
N LEU A 126 2.92 8.17 -1.48
CA LEU A 126 2.69 7.08 -0.54
C LEU A 126 3.06 7.53 0.86
N TYR A 127 2.40 6.98 1.86
CA TYR A 127 2.74 7.20 3.27
C TYR A 127 2.81 5.88 4.04
N ARG A 128 3.67 5.86 5.06
CA ARG A 128 3.77 4.72 5.97
C ARG A 128 2.78 4.85 7.12
N SER A 129 1.94 3.84 7.31
CA SER A 129 1.14 3.67 8.52
C SER A 129 2.02 3.17 9.66
N ASN A 130 2.20 3.97 10.72
CA ASN A 130 3.02 3.55 11.87
C ASN A 130 2.33 2.47 12.72
N SER A 131 0.99 2.40 12.73
CA SER A 131 0.25 1.42 13.54
C SER A 131 0.21 0.02 12.91
N GLN A 132 0.21 -0.06 11.57
CA GLN A 132 0.14 -1.34 10.85
C GLN A 132 1.42 -1.68 10.11
N PHE A 133 2.39 -0.76 10.04
CA PHE A 133 3.65 -0.90 9.28
C PHE A 133 3.46 -1.20 7.79
N CYS A 134 2.31 -0.87 7.22
CA CYS A 134 2.05 -0.96 5.78
C CYS A 134 2.21 0.40 5.12
N TRP A 135 2.49 0.40 3.82
CA TRP A 135 2.44 1.59 2.99
C TRP A 135 1.07 1.75 2.35
N ARG A 136 0.64 3.00 2.19
CA ARG A 136 -0.66 3.34 1.62
C ARG A 136 -0.52 4.50 0.65
N MET A 137 -1.36 4.51 -0.38
CA MET A 137 -1.51 5.65 -1.26
C MET A 137 -2.24 6.78 -0.52
N CYS A 138 -1.79 8.02 -0.72
CA CYS A 138 -2.47 9.22 -0.24
C CYS A 138 -2.89 10.05 -1.45
N ASP A 139 -4.20 10.26 -1.58
CA ASP A 139 -4.87 11.02 -2.64
C ASP A 139 -5.47 12.33 -2.14
N ALA A 140 -5.73 12.46 -0.84
CA ALA A 140 -6.38 13.62 -0.24
C ALA A 140 -5.81 13.97 1.14
N THR A 141 -5.80 15.27 1.47
CA THR A 141 -5.35 15.79 2.77
C THR A 141 -6.17 16.97 3.29
N ASP A 142 -6.18 17.18 4.61
CA ASP A 142 -6.77 18.33 5.30
C ASP A 142 -5.77 18.93 6.30
N GLY A 143 -5.19 20.10 6.00
CA GLY A 143 -4.21 20.74 6.89
C GLY A 143 -2.94 19.91 7.17
N GLY A 144 -2.66 18.89 6.34
CA GLY A 144 -1.58 17.92 6.54
C GLY A 144 -2.04 16.58 7.13
N HIS A 145 -3.28 16.49 7.61
CA HIS A 145 -3.90 15.21 7.93
C HIS A 145 -4.14 14.42 6.65
N ILE A 146 -3.94 13.10 6.68
CA ILE A 146 -4.10 12.20 5.54
C ILE A 146 -5.52 11.64 5.50
N GLY A 147 -6.19 11.76 4.36
CA GLY A 147 -7.54 11.24 4.16
C GLY A 147 -7.60 9.72 4.18
N LYS A 148 -8.63 9.17 4.82
CA LYS A 148 -8.96 7.74 4.76
C LYS A 148 -9.92 7.46 3.60
N GLY A 149 -9.81 6.30 2.96
CA GLY A 149 -10.70 5.90 1.86
C GLY A 149 -12.11 5.56 2.33
N PHE A 150 -12.83 4.74 1.58
CA PHE A 150 -14.05 4.08 2.06
C PHE A 150 -13.78 3.21 3.29
N HIS A 151 -12.62 2.56 3.34
CA HIS A 151 -12.21 1.62 4.40
C HIS A 151 -10.74 1.86 4.81
N GLU A 152 -10.24 1.12 5.80
CA GLU A 152 -8.86 1.25 6.30
C GLU A 152 -7.83 0.71 5.26
N PHE A 153 -8.21 -0.31 4.50
CA PHE A 153 -7.33 -1.12 3.63
C PHE A 153 -7.42 -0.79 2.14
N ASP A 154 -8.37 0.03 1.73
CA ASP A 154 -8.63 0.31 0.31
C ASP A 154 -7.56 1.17 -0.36
N LYS A 155 -6.71 1.83 0.44
CA LYS A 155 -5.52 2.56 -0.01
C LYS A 155 -4.22 1.77 0.17
N GLN A 156 -4.27 0.52 0.61
CA GLN A 156 -3.08 -0.29 0.82
C GLN A 156 -2.41 -0.60 -0.53
N VAL A 157 -1.13 -0.28 -0.65
CA VAL A 157 -0.35 -0.64 -1.85
C VAL A 157 0.00 -2.13 -1.82
N PRO A 158 0.34 -2.75 -2.97
CA PRO A 158 0.86 -4.11 -3.01
C PRO A 158 1.92 -4.41 -1.93
N ILE A 159 1.87 -5.63 -1.37
CA ILE A 159 2.76 -6.07 -0.30
C ILE A 159 4.22 -5.99 -0.75
N SER A 160 4.52 -6.35 -2.00
CA SER A 160 5.86 -6.24 -2.58
C SER A 160 6.42 -4.82 -2.43
N LEU A 161 5.64 -3.79 -2.75
CA LEU A 161 6.04 -2.38 -2.56
C LEU A 161 6.22 -2.01 -1.09
N THR A 162 5.32 -2.47 -0.23
CA THR A 162 5.45 -2.27 1.22
C THR A 162 6.77 -2.84 1.71
N VAL A 163 7.13 -4.06 1.31
CA VAL A 163 8.41 -4.70 1.68
C VAL A 163 9.59 -3.91 1.14
N THR A 164 9.58 -3.54 -0.14
CA THR A 164 10.66 -2.76 -0.76
C THR A 164 10.88 -1.43 -0.04
N LEU A 165 9.82 -0.67 0.23
CA LEU A 165 9.92 0.62 0.92
C LEU A 165 10.34 0.48 2.39
N LEU A 166 9.94 -0.60 3.07
CA LEU A 166 10.44 -0.91 4.41
C LEU A 166 11.91 -1.30 4.39
N LYS A 167 12.40 -2.06 3.41
CA LYS A 167 13.85 -2.34 3.27
C LYS A 167 14.67 -1.05 3.07
N MET A 168 14.06 0.03 2.57
CA MET A 168 14.69 1.34 2.36
C MET A 168 14.49 2.33 3.52
N HIS A 169 13.72 1.99 4.55
CA HIS A 169 13.23 2.97 5.52
C HIS A 169 14.29 3.54 6.48
N ASP A 170 15.37 2.79 6.75
CA ASP A 170 16.42 3.15 7.72
C ASP A 170 17.31 4.29 7.22
N ASP A 171 17.31 4.57 5.92
CA ASP A 171 18.09 5.62 5.27
C ASP A 171 17.15 6.57 4.51
N PRO A 172 16.32 7.37 5.23
CA PRO A 172 15.42 8.31 4.58
C PRO A 172 16.23 9.38 3.85
N GLN A 173 15.82 9.70 2.65
CA GLN A 173 16.42 10.74 1.85
C GLN A 173 16.07 12.13 2.39
N SER A 174 17.06 13.03 2.37
CA SER A 174 16.84 14.46 2.59
C SER A 174 16.43 15.18 1.30
N LEU A 175 15.38 15.99 1.39
CA LEU A 175 14.91 16.90 0.35
C LEU A 175 15.79 18.16 0.31
N LYS A 176 15.96 18.72 -0.88
CA LYS A 176 16.56 20.04 -1.09
C LYS A 176 15.45 21.10 -1.21
N SER A 177 15.73 22.35 -0.83
CA SER A 177 14.80 23.43 -1.15
C SER A 177 14.81 23.70 -2.65
N PHE A 178 13.65 24.01 -3.22
CA PHE A 178 13.49 24.30 -4.66
C PHE A 178 13.47 25.81 -4.99
N ASP A 179 13.39 26.66 -3.96
CA ASP A 179 13.28 28.12 -4.07
C ASP A 179 14.45 28.86 -3.39
N ASP A 180 15.60 28.17 -3.27
CA ASP A 180 16.81 28.62 -2.58
C ASP A 180 16.63 28.98 -1.08
N ASN A 181 15.43 28.84 -0.52
CA ASN A 181 15.18 29.06 0.89
C ASN A 181 15.65 27.86 1.73
N GLN A 182 16.92 27.89 2.12
CA GLN A 182 17.54 26.84 2.94
C GLN A 182 16.98 26.75 4.37
N THR A 183 16.09 27.66 4.80
CA THR A 183 15.51 27.64 6.15
C THR A 183 14.36 26.66 6.31
N ARG A 184 13.82 26.11 5.21
CA ARG A 184 12.72 25.14 5.27
C ARG A 184 13.17 23.83 5.92
N SER A 185 12.40 23.38 6.90
CA SER A 185 12.64 22.07 7.50
C SER A 185 12.30 20.94 6.52
N GLN A 186 12.87 19.76 6.75
CA GLN A 186 12.50 18.56 5.98
C GLN A 186 11.00 18.25 6.09
N ALA A 187 10.39 18.52 7.25
CA ALA A 187 8.96 18.32 7.45
C ALA A 187 8.13 19.28 6.57
N ASP A 188 8.56 20.53 6.39
CA ASP A 188 7.88 21.50 5.54
C ASP A 188 8.01 21.13 4.06
N LEU A 189 9.18 20.68 3.63
CA LEU A 189 9.41 20.20 2.26
C LEU A 189 8.59 18.94 1.96
N SER A 190 8.55 17.98 2.89
CA SER A 190 7.69 16.78 2.76
C SER A 190 6.20 17.14 2.76
N LYS A 191 5.78 18.13 3.56
CA LYS A 191 4.41 18.65 3.55
C LYS A 191 4.09 19.29 2.21
N HIS A 192 5.01 20.03 1.62
CA HIS A 192 4.87 20.63 0.29
C HIS A 192 4.64 19.56 -0.78
N LEU A 193 5.46 18.49 -0.80
CA LEU A 193 5.25 17.35 -1.70
C LEU A 193 3.88 16.70 -1.50
N LEU A 194 3.53 16.41 -0.25
CA LEU A 194 2.24 15.81 0.09
C LEU A 194 1.08 16.68 -0.41
N GLN A 195 1.12 17.99 -0.16
CA GLN A 195 0.06 18.90 -0.56
C GLN A 195 -0.05 19.03 -2.09
N GLY A 196 1.07 19.01 -2.80
CA GLY A 196 1.05 19.15 -4.26
C GLY A 196 0.63 17.89 -5.03
N LEU A 197 0.71 16.71 -4.40
CA LEU A 197 0.28 15.43 -5.00
C LEU A 197 -1.05 14.90 -4.46
N THR A 198 -1.75 15.68 -3.64
CA THR A 198 -3.04 15.29 -3.08
C THR A 198 -4.08 16.39 -3.27
N VAL A 199 -5.34 15.99 -3.23
CA VAL A 199 -6.49 16.88 -3.27
C VAL A 199 -6.77 17.47 -1.88
N ASP A 200 -7.22 18.71 -1.80
CA ASP A 200 -7.69 19.30 -0.54
C ASP A 200 -9.04 18.74 -0.13
N ARG A 201 -9.23 18.46 1.17
CA ARG A 201 -10.55 18.06 1.67
C ARG A 201 -11.64 19.08 1.34
N ARG A 202 -11.29 20.37 1.23
CA ARG A 202 -12.20 21.46 0.89
C ARG A 202 -12.38 21.65 -0.62
N SER A 203 -11.58 20.97 -1.44
CA SER A 203 -11.71 21.02 -2.90
C SER A 203 -13.02 20.34 -3.35
N PRO A 204 -13.68 20.85 -4.40
CA PRO A 204 -14.82 20.17 -5.04
C PRO A 204 -14.48 18.78 -5.61
N GLN A 205 -13.19 18.50 -5.82
CA GLN A 205 -12.67 17.19 -6.24
C GLN A 205 -12.58 16.19 -5.08
N CYS A 206 -12.76 16.62 -3.83
CA CYS A 206 -12.82 15.74 -2.68
C CYS A 206 -14.26 15.33 -2.36
N LEU A 207 -14.44 14.06 -2.06
CA LEU A 207 -15.65 13.50 -1.49
C LEU A 207 -15.41 13.30 0.00
N SER A 208 -16.36 13.73 0.83
CA SER A 208 -16.33 13.52 2.29
C SER A 208 -17.55 12.72 2.72
N ARG A 209 -17.36 11.82 3.68
CA ARG A 209 -18.41 11.07 4.35
C ARG A 209 -18.67 11.63 5.75
N ALA A 210 -19.83 11.29 6.32
CA ALA A 210 -20.24 11.75 7.65
C ALA A 210 -19.36 11.20 8.78
N ASP A 211 -18.68 10.07 8.56
CA ASP A 211 -17.73 9.44 9.48
C ASP A 211 -16.33 10.09 9.45
N GLY A 212 -16.16 11.19 8.71
CA GLY A 212 -14.90 11.91 8.61
C GLY A 212 -13.92 11.31 7.59
N HIS A 213 -14.32 10.29 6.84
CA HIS A 213 -13.53 9.77 5.73
C HIS A 213 -13.59 10.73 4.54
N TYR A 214 -12.47 10.92 3.85
CA TYR A 214 -12.41 11.78 2.67
C TYR A 214 -11.31 11.34 1.70
N PHE A 215 -11.63 11.45 0.41
CA PHE A 215 -10.83 10.93 -0.70
C PHE A 215 -11.17 11.70 -1.99
N SER A 216 -10.33 11.60 -3.01
CA SER A 216 -10.55 12.26 -4.30
C SER A 216 -11.64 11.54 -5.12
N ARG A 217 -12.27 12.28 -6.03
CA ARG A 217 -13.19 11.70 -7.03
C ARG A 217 -12.50 10.68 -7.93
N GLU A 218 -11.22 10.91 -8.24
CA GLU A 218 -10.39 9.97 -9.01
C GLU A 218 -10.28 8.64 -8.26
N PHE A 219 -9.94 8.66 -6.97
CA PHE A 219 -9.89 7.45 -6.15
C PHE A 219 -11.23 6.70 -6.15
N ALA A 220 -12.33 7.42 -5.99
CA ALA A 220 -13.68 6.84 -6.01
C ALA A 220 -14.07 6.21 -7.35
N ALA A 221 -13.47 6.65 -8.46
CA ALA A 221 -13.72 6.09 -9.79
C ALA A 221 -12.96 4.77 -10.02
N PHE A 222 -11.80 4.60 -9.39
CA PHE A 222 -10.93 3.43 -9.56
C PHE A 222 -11.14 2.33 -8.53
N ILE A 223 -11.69 2.65 -7.36
CA ILE A 223 -11.84 1.70 -6.26
C ILE A 223 -13.32 1.35 -6.08
N PRO A 224 -13.70 0.07 -6.22
CA PRO A 224 -15.07 -0.34 -6.02
C PRO A 224 -15.47 -0.09 -4.57
N SER A 225 -16.72 0.32 -4.37
CA SER A 225 -17.28 0.50 -3.04
C SER A 225 -17.42 -0.82 -2.27
N GLU A 226 -17.50 -1.95 -2.98
CA GLU A 226 -17.64 -3.28 -2.39
C GLU A 226 -16.30 -4.03 -2.33
N PRO A 227 -15.80 -4.34 -1.12
CA PRO A 227 -14.57 -5.12 -0.98
C PRO A 227 -14.73 -6.56 -1.45
N MET A 228 -13.59 -7.25 -1.55
CA MET A 228 -13.58 -8.70 -1.39
C MET A 228 -13.74 -9.02 0.11
N LYS A 229 -14.93 -9.45 0.52
CA LYS A 229 -15.18 -9.89 1.89
C LYS A 229 -14.35 -11.13 2.18
N PHE A 230 -13.44 -11.03 3.14
CA PHE A 230 -12.46 -12.08 3.41
C PHE A 230 -12.69 -12.78 4.74
N SER A 231 -13.22 -12.05 5.72
CA SER A 231 -13.62 -12.56 7.01
C SER A 231 -15.08 -12.23 7.30
N SER A 232 -15.67 -12.95 8.25
CA SER A 232 -16.93 -12.55 8.88
C SER A 232 -16.73 -12.30 10.35
N VAL A 233 -17.40 -11.28 10.88
CA VAL A 233 -17.35 -10.91 12.29
C VAL A 233 -18.70 -11.23 12.92
N GLY A 234 -18.70 -11.99 14.01
CA GLY A 234 -19.89 -12.26 14.83
C GLY A 234 -20.27 -11.03 15.65
N LYS A 235 -19.86 -11.00 16.92
CA LYS A 235 -20.08 -9.87 17.82
C LYS A 235 -19.15 -8.69 17.57
N LEU A 236 -19.69 -7.50 17.77
CA LEU A 236 -18.93 -6.24 17.82
C LEU A 236 -18.90 -5.69 19.25
N LEU A 237 -17.70 -5.37 19.74
CA LEU A 237 -17.45 -4.82 21.06
C LEU A 237 -17.51 -3.29 21.03
N PRO A 238 -18.11 -2.65 22.06
CA PRO A 238 -18.06 -1.21 22.20
C PRO A 238 -16.65 -0.77 22.60
N THR A 239 -16.28 0.44 22.17
CA THR A 239 -15.02 1.09 22.55
C THR A 239 -15.32 2.44 23.20
N ALA A 240 -14.34 3.03 23.89
CA ALA A 240 -14.50 4.32 24.55
C ALA A 240 -14.71 5.49 23.54
N SER A 241 -14.31 5.31 22.28
CA SER A 241 -14.55 6.26 21.19
C SER A 241 -15.97 6.20 20.60
N SER A 242 -16.86 5.37 21.16
CA SER A 242 -18.17 5.01 20.57
C SER A 242 -18.09 4.25 19.23
N THR A 243 -16.88 3.98 18.72
CA THR A 243 -16.69 3.05 17.60
C THR A 243 -16.88 1.61 18.09
N ARG A 244 -17.14 0.70 17.16
CA ARG A 244 -17.28 -0.73 17.45
C ARG A 244 -16.22 -1.51 16.68
N VAL A 245 -15.51 -2.40 17.37
CA VAL A 245 -14.52 -3.31 16.78
C VAL A 245 -15.01 -4.76 16.86
N ALA A 246 -14.42 -5.65 16.08
CA ALA A 246 -14.74 -7.07 16.17
C ALA A 246 -14.45 -7.62 17.58
N ASP A 247 -15.24 -8.57 18.07
CA ASP A 247 -14.77 -9.44 19.13
C ASP A 247 -13.73 -10.39 18.54
N PRO A 248 -12.45 -10.34 18.95
CA PRO A 248 -11.40 -11.12 18.30
C PRO A 248 -11.67 -12.63 18.41
N ARG A 249 -12.48 -13.06 19.39
CA ARG A 249 -12.84 -14.47 19.61
C ARG A 249 -13.93 -14.97 18.65
N GLU A 250 -14.63 -14.07 17.97
CA GLU A 250 -15.77 -14.37 17.09
C GLU A 250 -15.50 -14.00 15.62
N VAL A 251 -14.24 -13.88 15.24
CA VAL A 251 -13.82 -13.66 13.85
C VAL A 251 -13.73 -15.01 13.15
N ALA A 252 -14.45 -15.19 12.05
CA ALA A 252 -14.29 -16.38 11.23
C ALA A 252 -13.14 -16.20 10.23
N LEU A 253 -12.32 -17.23 10.09
CA LEU A 253 -11.29 -17.31 9.06
C LEU A 253 -11.93 -17.58 7.67
N PRO A 254 -11.24 -17.20 6.58
CA PRO A 254 -11.64 -17.59 5.23
C PRO A 254 -11.55 -19.11 5.04
N ALA A 255 -11.90 -19.58 3.84
CA ALA A 255 -11.70 -20.97 3.44
C ALA A 255 -10.23 -21.39 3.60
N ARG A 256 -9.98 -22.67 3.89
CA ARG A 256 -8.64 -23.19 4.20
C ARG A 256 -7.65 -22.95 3.06
N GLU A 257 -8.12 -23.03 1.83
CA GLU A 257 -7.36 -22.83 0.60
C GLU A 257 -6.85 -21.38 0.48
N GLN A 258 -7.59 -20.44 1.06
CA GLN A 258 -7.23 -19.03 1.07
C GLN A 258 -6.34 -18.66 2.26
N LEU A 259 -6.23 -19.48 3.31
CA LEU A 259 -5.34 -19.25 4.45
C LEU A 259 -3.86 -19.26 4.04
N PRO A 260 -2.98 -18.54 4.78
CA PRO A 260 -1.56 -18.46 4.44
C PRO A 260 -0.91 -19.84 4.57
N ASN A 261 -0.21 -20.28 3.53
CA ASN A 261 0.65 -21.44 3.60
C ASN A 261 1.95 -21.06 4.30
N LEU A 262 2.01 -21.25 5.62
CA LEU A 262 3.19 -20.86 6.43
C LEU A 262 4.45 -21.67 6.15
N GLN A 263 4.38 -22.71 5.32
CA GLN A 263 5.55 -23.43 4.82
C GLN A 263 6.12 -22.84 3.53
N ARG A 264 5.42 -21.88 2.93
CA ARG A 264 5.83 -21.15 1.72
C ARG A 264 6.03 -19.67 2.07
N GLU A 265 7.10 -19.40 2.81
CA GLU A 265 7.59 -18.04 3.03
C GLU A 265 8.21 -17.53 1.71
N ILE A 266 7.71 -16.41 1.20
CA ILE A 266 8.22 -15.79 -0.04
C ILE A 266 9.22 -14.68 0.21
N SER A 267 9.18 -14.06 1.40
CA SER A 267 10.15 -13.04 1.80
C SER A 267 10.21 -12.92 3.31
N THR A 268 11.42 -12.64 3.81
CA THR A 268 11.68 -12.27 5.20
C THR A 268 12.61 -11.07 5.24
N PHE A 269 12.38 -10.13 6.15
CA PHE A 269 13.20 -8.93 6.30
C PHE A 269 13.08 -8.37 7.72
N THR A 270 14.04 -7.55 8.11
CA THR A 270 14.00 -6.82 9.38
C THR A 270 14.01 -5.33 9.13
N PHE A 271 13.37 -4.59 10.03
CA PHE A 271 13.31 -3.13 9.97
C PHE A 271 13.08 -2.57 11.39
N THR A 272 13.34 -1.28 11.61
CA THR A 272 13.20 -0.64 12.93
C THR A 272 12.12 0.43 12.91
N SER A 273 11.10 0.27 13.74
CA SER A 273 10.05 1.27 13.92
C SER A 273 10.26 2.05 15.22
N SER A 274 10.57 3.35 15.10
CA SER A 274 10.65 4.25 16.26
C SER A 274 9.30 4.40 16.98
N ALA A 275 8.20 4.41 16.24
CA ALA A 275 6.85 4.44 16.81
C ALA A 275 6.56 3.15 17.62
N TYR A 276 7.02 1.99 17.13
CA TYR A 276 6.88 0.75 17.87
C TYR A 276 7.82 0.68 19.08
N ALA A 277 9.03 1.21 18.95
CA ALA A 277 9.98 1.31 20.07
C ALA A 277 9.36 2.06 21.27
N GLN A 278 8.51 3.07 21.03
CA GLN A 278 7.84 3.84 22.08
C GLN A 278 6.88 2.99 22.94
N VAL A 279 6.22 1.99 22.35
CA VAL A 279 5.31 1.08 23.09
C VAL A 279 5.98 -0.17 23.63
N ASN A 280 7.21 -0.43 23.21
CA ASN A 280 7.87 -1.70 23.48
C ASN A 280 9.18 -1.52 24.25
N ASN A 281 9.20 -0.60 25.22
CA ASN A 281 10.36 -0.31 26.09
C ASN A 281 11.66 -0.05 25.29
N GLY A 282 11.57 0.69 24.19
CA GLY A 282 12.71 1.01 23.31
C GLY A 282 13.01 -0.05 22.25
N GLN A 283 12.32 -1.20 22.24
CA GLN A 283 12.53 -2.27 21.27
C GLN A 283 11.69 -2.08 20.01
N GLY A 284 12.24 -1.37 19.03
CA GLY A 284 11.56 -1.08 17.75
C GLY A 284 11.78 -2.11 16.63
N SER A 285 12.61 -3.13 16.84
CA SER A 285 12.95 -4.09 15.79
C SER A 285 11.79 -5.05 15.51
N LEU A 286 11.45 -5.17 14.24
CA LEU A 286 10.38 -6.02 13.72
C LEU A 286 10.93 -6.91 12.60
N THR A 287 10.49 -8.16 12.59
CA THR A 287 10.72 -9.10 11.48
C THR A 287 9.45 -9.20 10.66
N GLY A 288 9.51 -8.77 9.39
CA GLY A 288 8.43 -8.94 8.42
C GLY A 288 8.56 -10.27 7.71
N ARG A 289 7.45 -11.00 7.59
CA ARG A 289 7.36 -12.27 6.86
C ARG A 289 6.18 -12.24 5.92
N VAL A 290 6.42 -12.63 4.67
CA VAL A 290 5.38 -12.71 3.65
C VAL A 290 5.12 -14.16 3.28
N PHE A 291 3.84 -14.54 3.25
CA PHE A 291 3.37 -15.87 2.86
C PHE A 291 2.32 -15.74 1.76
N GLU A 292 2.26 -16.72 0.88
CA GLU A 292 1.15 -16.88 -0.05
C GLU A 292 0.08 -17.81 0.53
N SER A 293 -1.17 -17.67 0.10
CA SER A 293 -2.21 -18.64 0.41
C SER A 293 -1.93 -20.02 -0.19
N HIS A 294 -2.61 -21.05 0.31
CA HIS A 294 -2.51 -22.40 -0.25
C HIS A 294 -2.91 -22.46 -1.73
N ASP A 295 -3.88 -21.66 -2.16
CA ASP A 295 -4.34 -21.55 -3.54
C ASP A 295 -3.57 -20.50 -4.38
N GLY A 296 -2.62 -19.78 -3.78
CA GLY A 296 -1.84 -18.74 -4.44
C GLY A 296 -2.63 -17.49 -4.86
N THR A 297 -3.85 -17.30 -4.35
CA THR A 297 -4.69 -16.13 -4.69
C THR A 297 -4.49 -14.94 -3.76
N MET A 298 -3.84 -15.14 -2.61
CA MET A 298 -3.60 -14.10 -1.59
C MET A 298 -2.14 -14.06 -1.15
N ARG A 299 -1.71 -12.88 -0.70
CA ARG A 299 -0.48 -12.67 0.09
C ARG A 299 -0.80 -12.10 1.45
N TYR A 300 0.01 -12.49 2.42
CA TYR A 300 -0.10 -12.08 3.82
C TYR A 300 1.21 -11.51 4.30
N LEU A 301 1.17 -10.35 4.93
CA LEU A 301 2.32 -9.76 5.60
C LEU A 301 2.10 -9.80 7.11
N PHE A 302 2.95 -10.57 7.80
CA PHE A 302 3.02 -10.59 9.25
C PHE A 302 4.24 -9.81 9.74
N PHE A 303 4.12 -9.14 10.87
CA PHE A 303 5.25 -8.61 11.62
C PHE A 303 5.36 -9.29 12.96
N GLU A 304 6.57 -9.67 13.35
CA GLU A 304 6.89 -10.26 14.64
C GLU A 304 7.96 -9.41 15.35
N ASP A 305 7.71 -9.04 16.60
CA ASP A 305 8.69 -8.29 17.41
C ASP A 305 9.73 -9.20 18.08
N VAL A 306 10.71 -8.59 18.75
CA VAL A 306 11.78 -9.32 19.48
C VAL A 306 11.27 -10.18 20.64
N GLN A 307 10.04 -9.93 21.12
CA GLN A 307 9.36 -10.73 22.13
C GLN A 307 8.44 -11.79 21.49
N ARG A 308 8.58 -11.98 20.18
CA ARG A 308 7.88 -12.96 19.36
C ARG A 308 6.37 -12.73 19.25
N CYS A 309 5.87 -11.52 19.51
CA CYS A 309 4.47 -11.16 19.32
C CYS A 309 4.22 -10.81 17.85
N ALA A 310 3.39 -11.60 17.18
CA ALA A 310 3.07 -11.46 15.77
C ALA A 310 1.76 -10.69 15.55
N ALA A 311 1.70 -9.87 14.51
CA ALA A 311 0.50 -9.19 14.07
C ALA A 311 0.36 -9.31 12.54
N LEU A 312 -0.88 -9.48 12.08
CA LEU A 312 -1.22 -9.38 10.67
C LEU A 312 -1.26 -7.90 10.29
N SER A 313 -0.40 -7.49 9.35
CA SER A 313 -0.32 -6.13 8.86
C SER A 313 -1.24 -5.87 7.68
N ALA A 314 -1.21 -6.81 6.72
CA ALA A 314 -1.79 -6.63 5.41
C ALA A 314 -2.15 -7.99 4.79
N VAL A 315 -3.25 -8.01 4.04
CA VAL A 315 -3.60 -9.07 3.09
C VAL A 315 -3.82 -8.44 1.74
N GLU A 316 -3.33 -9.08 0.69
CA GLU A 316 -3.44 -8.64 -0.69
C GLU A 316 -4.03 -9.76 -1.54
N GLY A 317 -5.07 -9.45 -2.32
CA GLY A 317 -5.56 -10.35 -3.37
C GLY A 317 -4.75 -10.15 -4.64
N LEU A 318 -4.29 -11.25 -5.24
CA LEU A 318 -3.39 -11.22 -6.40
C LEU A 318 -4.11 -11.26 -7.74
N LEU A 319 -5.38 -11.67 -7.76
CA LEU A 319 -6.18 -11.73 -8.99
C LEU A 319 -6.57 -10.35 -9.54
N PRO A 320 -6.96 -9.35 -8.72
CA PRO A 320 -7.31 -8.03 -9.23
C PRO A 320 -6.07 -7.32 -9.79
N GLU A 321 -6.18 -6.73 -10.98
CA GLU A 321 -5.10 -5.96 -11.60
C GLU A 321 -4.79 -4.68 -10.83
N ILE A 322 -3.61 -4.11 -11.04
CA ILE A 322 -3.21 -2.80 -10.55
C ILE A 322 -3.82 -1.71 -11.43
N ASN A 323 -4.49 -0.73 -10.83
CA ASN A 323 -5.04 0.44 -11.51
C ASN A 323 -4.06 1.62 -11.55
N ALA A 324 -4.44 2.71 -12.20
CA ALA A 324 -3.63 3.93 -12.32
C ALA A 324 -3.31 4.62 -10.97
N MET A 325 -4.00 4.26 -9.88
CA MET A 325 -3.67 4.73 -8.53
C MET A 325 -2.57 3.90 -7.87
N GLY A 326 -2.08 2.84 -8.53
CA GLY A 326 -1.08 1.92 -7.97
C GLY A 326 -1.66 0.97 -6.94
N LEU A 327 -2.98 0.75 -6.99
CA LEU A 327 -3.73 -0.08 -6.05
C LEU A 327 -4.35 -1.27 -6.79
N ARG A 328 -4.58 -2.36 -6.06
CA ARG A 328 -5.43 -3.45 -6.57
C ARG A 328 -6.82 -2.89 -6.88
N SER A 329 -7.33 -3.18 -8.06
CA SER A 329 -8.70 -2.81 -8.51
C SER A 329 -9.80 -3.36 -7.60
N ARG A 330 -9.49 -4.34 -6.74
CA ARG A 330 -10.35 -4.75 -5.64
C ARG A 330 -9.51 -5.06 -4.40
N TYR A 331 -9.78 -4.38 -3.31
CA TYR A 331 -9.09 -4.59 -2.04
C TYR A 331 -9.75 -5.72 -1.23
N VAL A 332 -8.96 -6.31 -0.33
CA VAL A 332 -9.38 -7.36 0.59
C VAL A 332 -9.85 -6.70 1.88
N ASP A 333 -11.10 -6.94 2.26
CA ASP A 333 -11.61 -6.51 3.56
C ASP A 333 -11.34 -7.61 4.58
N VAL A 334 -10.28 -7.38 5.37
CA VAL A 334 -9.83 -8.27 6.45
C VAL A 334 -10.54 -7.96 7.77
N ARG A 335 -11.66 -7.24 7.77
CA ARG A 335 -12.35 -6.76 8.96
C ARG A 335 -12.34 -7.77 10.10
N GLY A 336 -11.70 -7.38 11.21
CA GLY A 336 -11.62 -8.18 12.42
C GLY A 336 -10.45 -9.16 12.46
N MET A 337 -9.78 -9.46 11.35
CA MET A 337 -8.49 -10.16 11.36
C MET A 337 -7.31 -9.20 11.60
N ASP A 338 -7.55 -7.90 11.47
CA ASP A 338 -6.59 -6.84 11.73
C ASP A 338 -6.58 -6.40 13.19
N ALA A 339 -5.45 -5.80 13.59
CA ALA A 339 -5.28 -5.26 14.92
C ALA A 339 -5.90 -3.86 15.03
N PRO A 340 -6.60 -3.52 16.13
CA PRO A 340 -6.99 -2.14 16.43
C PRO A 340 -5.75 -1.25 16.45
N LEU A 341 -5.87 -0.03 15.96
CA LEU A 341 -4.75 0.89 15.82
C LEU A 341 -4.19 1.27 17.20
N ILE A 342 -2.91 0.98 17.43
CA ILE A 342 -2.23 1.22 18.72
C ILE A 342 -2.17 2.71 19.10
N GLU A 343 -2.25 3.61 18.12
CA GLU A 343 -2.29 5.06 18.32
C GLU A 343 -3.64 5.59 18.84
N TYR A 344 -4.71 4.79 18.75
CA TYR A 344 -6.05 5.16 19.18
C TYR A 344 -6.52 4.26 20.31
N PHE A 345 -5.98 4.47 21.52
CA PHE A 345 -6.33 3.66 22.68
C PHE A 345 -7.84 3.57 22.96
N LEU A 346 -8.61 4.60 22.59
CA LEU A 346 -10.07 4.62 22.70
C LEU A 346 -10.80 3.67 21.74
N GLN A 347 -10.09 3.09 20.75
CA GLN A 347 -10.59 2.05 19.84
C GLN A 347 -10.29 0.63 20.35
N ILE A 348 -9.48 0.48 21.39
CA ILE A 348 -9.19 -0.82 22.00
C ILE A 348 -10.25 -1.07 23.09
N PRO A 349 -11.02 -2.18 23.04
CA PRO A 349 -11.97 -2.49 24.11
C PRO A 349 -11.24 -2.63 25.45
N ALA A 350 -11.86 -2.14 26.53
CA ALA A 350 -11.20 -2.03 27.83
C ALA A 350 -10.59 -3.36 28.33
N GLU A 351 -11.26 -4.49 28.06
CA GLU A 351 -10.77 -5.83 28.46
C GLU A 351 -9.50 -6.27 27.72
N PHE A 352 -9.19 -5.65 26.57
CA PHE A 352 -8.02 -5.96 25.76
C PHE A 352 -6.94 -4.86 25.78
N GLY A 353 -7.13 -3.80 26.57
CA GLY A 353 -6.12 -2.76 26.76
C GLY A 353 -4.91 -3.26 27.55
N GLY A 354 -3.71 -2.97 27.05
CA GLY A 354 -2.45 -3.12 27.78
C GLY A 354 -1.94 -1.78 28.34
N ARG A 355 -0.66 -1.77 28.74
CA ARG A 355 0.06 -0.56 29.12
C ARG A 355 -0.04 0.53 28.04
N ARG A 356 -0.14 1.78 28.50
CA ARG A 356 -0.16 2.99 27.68
C ARG A 356 1.12 3.78 27.89
N ASP A 357 1.83 4.07 26.79
CA ASP A 357 3.07 4.84 26.79
C ASP A 357 3.09 5.80 25.57
N ALA A 358 3.51 7.05 25.79
CA ALA A 358 3.73 8.04 24.73
C ALA A 358 2.56 8.24 23.73
N GLY A 359 1.32 8.07 24.17
CA GLY A 359 0.12 8.22 23.33
C GLY A 359 -0.32 6.95 22.63
N TYR A 360 0.40 5.85 22.78
CA TYR A 360 0.06 4.55 22.22
C TYR A 360 -0.30 3.55 23.32
N THR A 361 -1.11 2.55 22.98
CA THR A 361 -1.53 1.48 23.90
C THR A 361 -1.28 0.12 23.28
N SER A 362 -0.64 -0.78 24.03
CA SER A 362 -0.49 -2.16 23.60
C SER A 362 -1.86 -2.81 23.40
N ASN A 363 -2.07 -3.40 22.23
CA ASN A 363 -3.26 -4.16 21.87
C ASN A 363 -2.99 -5.67 21.88
N TRP A 364 -1.86 -6.13 22.43
CA TRP A 364 -1.46 -7.54 22.33
C TRP A 364 -2.49 -8.51 22.93
N LYS A 365 -3.18 -8.10 24.02
CA LYS A 365 -4.28 -8.88 24.59
C LYS A 365 -5.43 -9.09 23.60
N TYR A 366 -5.66 -8.16 22.68
CA TYR A 366 -6.61 -8.32 21.58
C TYR A 366 -6.04 -9.23 20.49
N VAL A 367 -4.84 -8.88 19.99
CA VAL A 367 -4.23 -9.50 18.80
C VAL A 367 -4.00 -11.00 19.01
N ARG A 368 -3.56 -11.42 20.20
CA ARG A 368 -3.31 -12.84 20.51
C ARG A 368 -4.57 -13.72 20.49
N GLU A 369 -5.75 -13.12 20.60
CA GLU A 369 -7.02 -13.83 20.59
C GLU A 369 -7.56 -14.04 19.16
N LEU A 370 -7.00 -13.33 18.17
CA LEU A 370 -7.40 -13.45 16.77
C LEU A 370 -7.09 -14.86 16.21
N PRO A 371 -8.06 -15.53 15.57
CA PRO A 371 -7.86 -16.85 14.99
C PRO A 371 -6.72 -16.93 13.99
N ILE A 372 -6.48 -15.88 13.20
CA ILE A 372 -5.36 -15.86 12.24
C ILE A 372 -3.99 -15.85 12.93
N ILE A 373 -3.91 -15.18 14.08
CA ILE A 373 -2.68 -15.13 14.88
C ILE A 373 -2.46 -16.48 15.56
N ARG A 374 -3.51 -17.10 16.10
CA ARG A 374 -3.43 -18.47 16.64
C ARG A 374 -2.99 -19.48 15.57
N TYR A 375 -3.59 -19.43 14.38
CA TYR A 375 -3.19 -20.22 13.22
C TYR A 375 -1.70 -20.01 12.88
N TYR A 376 -1.23 -18.75 12.88
CA TYR A 376 0.18 -18.41 12.63
C TYR A 376 1.14 -19.16 13.57
N TYR A 377 0.84 -19.22 14.87
CA TYR A 377 1.68 -19.93 15.84
C TYR A 377 1.51 -21.45 15.79
N GLU A 378 0.28 -21.94 15.65
CA GLU A 378 -0.03 -23.37 15.63
C GLU A 378 0.67 -24.09 14.46
N ALA A 379 0.57 -23.52 13.25
CA ALA A 379 1.20 -24.11 12.06
C ALA A 379 2.75 -24.09 12.10
N GLN A 380 3.35 -23.31 13.01
CA GLN A 380 4.79 -23.31 13.29
C GLN A 380 5.17 -24.15 14.52
N ASN A 381 4.21 -24.85 15.16
CA ASN A 381 4.40 -25.58 16.41
C ASN A 381 4.98 -24.69 17.54
N ARG A 382 4.48 -23.45 17.63
CA ARG A 382 4.88 -22.46 18.64
C ARG A 382 3.72 -22.14 19.57
N ALA A 383 4.01 -21.87 20.84
CA ALA A 383 3.02 -21.31 21.75
C ALA A 383 2.82 -19.81 21.47
N VAL A 384 1.57 -19.35 21.55
CA VAL A 384 1.24 -17.92 21.52
C VAL A 384 1.84 -17.24 22.76
N PRO A 385 2.61 -16.14 22.63
CA PRO A 385 3.15 -15.44 23.78
C PRO A 385 2.05 -15.04 24.80
N PRO A 386 2.36 -15.06 26.11
CA PRO A 386 1.42 -14.64 27.13
C PRO A 386 1.03 -13.16 26.95
N ALA A 387 -0.09 -12.77 27.56
CA ALA A 387 -0.45 -11.36 27.65
C ALA A 387 0.63 -10.59 28.42
N ARG A 388 0.90 -9.35 28.00
CA ARG A 388 1.78 -8.43 28.73
C ARG A 388 0.91 -7.61 29.70
N ASN A 389 1.45 -7.35 30.89
CA ASN A 389 0.80 -6.48 31.88
C ASN A 389 0.81 -5.02 31.43
#